data_AF-A0A968HDG8-F1
#
_entry.id   AF-A0A968HDG8-F1
#
_cell.length_a   1.000
_cell.length_b   1.000
_cell.length_c   1.000
_cell.angle_alpha   90.00
_cell.angle_beta   90.00
_cell.angle_gamma   90.00
#
_symmetry.space_group_name_H-M   'P 1'
#
loop_
_entity.id
_entity.type
_entity.pdbx_description
1 polymer ?
#
loop_
_entity_poly.entity_id
_entity_poly.type
_entity_poly.pdbx_seq_one_letter_code
_entity_poly.pdbx_strand_id
1 'polypeptide(L)'
;MVITSTPDAYSASEASLRLSLGVDFVTSLPEALALVANEEKVFIVGGATIYAQALPLADTLDLTLVEGDYDADTFFPAYEDLRDREFHLATEDVRDGFSFVLYRRNPSQ
;
A
#
# COMPACT_ATOMS: atom_id res chain seq x y z
N MET A 1 2.24 11.28 2.56
CA MET A 1 2.56 10.87 3.94
C MET A 1 3.67 9.83 3.93
N VAL A 2 4.53 9.81 4.95
CA VAL A 2 5.62 8.85 5.12
C VAL A 2 5.54 8.23 6.52
N ILE A 3 5.63 6.90 6.60
CA ILE A 3 5.70 6.15 7.86
C ILE A 3 7.17 5.78 8.13
N THR A 4 7.74 6.25 9.24
CA THR A 4 9.14 5.97 9.61
C THR A 4 9.34 5.92 11.12
N SER A 5 10.20 5.02 11.60
CA SER A 5 10.61 4.95 13.01
C SER A 5 11.54 6.09 13.43
N THR A 6 12.06 6.85 12.47
CA THR A 6 12.98 7.97 12.69
C THR A 6 12.47 9.24 12.01
N PRO A 7 11.34 9.80 12.49
CA PRO A 7 10.78 11.02 11.91
C PRO A 7 11.78 12.19 11.97
N ASP A 8 12.68 12.22 12.95
CA ASP A 8 13.66 13.31 13.16
C ASP A 8 15.06 13.04 12.58
N ALA A 9 15.30 11.89 11.93
CA ALA A 9 16.61 11.58 11.34
C ALA A 9 16.97 12.44 10.12
N TYR A 10 16.06 13.31 9.68
CA TYR A 10 16.25 14.25 8.60
C TYR A 10 16.68 15.60 9.17
N SER A 11 17.71 16.18 8.57
CA SER A 11 18.36 17.42 9.01
C SER A 11 17.39 18.63 9.07
N ALA A 12 17.79 19.68 9.80
CA ALA A 12 16.98 20.91 9.92
C ALA A 12 16.66 21.59 8.56
N SER A 13 17.49 21.42 7.53
CA SER A 13 17.18 21.87 6.18
C SER A 13 16.06 21.06 5.53
N GLU A 14 16.00 19.76 5.80
CA GLU A 14 14.94 18.88 5.32
C GLU A 14 13.62 19.11 6.08
N ALA A 15 13.66 19.50 7.36
CA ALA A 15 12.47 19.87 8.13
C ALA A 15 11.72 21.09 7.55
N SER A 16 12.44 22.09 7.04
CA SER A 16 11.83 23.25 6.37
C SER A 16 11.25 22.87 5.00
N LEU A 17 11.92 21.95 4.29
CA LEU A 17 11.40 21.36 3.04
C LEU A 17 10.12 20.56 3.27
N ARG A 18 9.99 19.81 4.37
CA ARG A 18 8.78 19.05 4.73
C ARG A 18 7.54 19.95 4.85
N LEU A 19 7.68 21.04 5.60
CA LEU A 19 6.61 22.04 5.77
C LEU A 19 6.26 22.68 4.43
N SER A 20 7.25 22.91 3.55
CA SER A 20 7.01 23.49 2.23
C SER A 20 6.36 22.52 1.22
N LEU A 21 6.57 21.21 1.37
CA LEU A 21 6.06 20.18 0.46
C LEU A 21 4.70 19.62 0.89
N GLY A 22 4.23 19.92 2.11
CA GLY A 22 2.95 19.43 2.62
C GLY A 22 2.94 17.91 2.86
N VAL A 23 4.06 17.34 3.32
CA VAL A 23 4.19 15.91 3.57
C VAL A 23 4.17 15.62 5.06
N ASP A 24 3.15 14.90 5.53
CA ASP A 24 3.08 14.40 6.90
C ASP A 24 4.01 13.21 7.13
N PHE A 25 4.67 13.22 8.29
CA PHE A 25 5.51 12.12 8.78
C PHE A 25 4.87 11.56 10.04
N VAL A 26 4.67 10.25 10.05
CA VAL A 26 4.11 9.51 11.18
C VAL A 26 5.00 8.33 11.50
N THR A 27 4.80 7.75 12.68
CA THR A 27 5.67 6.67 13.17
C THR A 27 5.07 5.28 12.97
N SER A 28 3.79 5.20 12.59
CA SER A 28 3.09 3.92 12.44
C SER A 28 1.93 3.99 11.43
N LEU A 29 1.51 2.82 10.92
CA LEU A 29 0.33 2.72 10.03
C LEU A 29 -0.98 3.17 10.72
N PRO A 30 -1.27 2.81 11.99
CA PRO A 30 -2.49 3.30 12.65
C PRO A 30 -2.54 4.82 12.79
N GLU A 31 -1.41 5.47 13.11
CA GLU A 31 -1.32 6.93 13.16
C GLU A 31 -1.59 7.54 11.78
N ALA A 32 -0.99 6.95 10.74
CA ALA A 32 -1.24 7.31 9.34
C ALA A 32 -2.74 7.27 8.99
N LEU A 33 -3.41 6.15 9.30
CA LEU A 33 -4.83 5.95 9.01
C LEU A 33 -5.73 6.91 9.79
N ALA A 34 -5.36 7.30 11.01
CA ALA A 34 -6.11 8.27 11.79
C ALA A 34 -6.12 9.66 11.16
N LEU A 35 -5.01 10.10 10.54
CA LEU A 35 -4.91 11.41 9.88
C LEU A 35 -5.79 11.49 8.63
N VAL A 36 -6.03 10.37 7.96
CA VAL A 36 -6.80 10.29 6.71
C VAL A 36 -8.17 9.63 6.91
N ALA A 37 -8.66 9.55 8.16
CA ALA A 37 -9.91 8.86 8.49
C ALA A 37 -11.16 9.45 7.82
N ASN A 38 -11.09 10.70 7.37
CA ASN A 38 -12.17 11.39 6.66
C ASN A 38 -12.00 11.38 5.13
N GLU A 39 -10.92 10.80 4.62
CA GLU A 39 -10.69 10.68 3.18
C GLU A 39 -11.54 9.54 2.61
N GLU A 40 -12.17 9.78 1.46
CA GLU A 40 -13.00 8.76 0.79
C GLU A 40 -12.16 7.58 0.30
N LYS A 41 -10.90 7.85 -0.10
CA LYS A 41 -10.01 6.84 -0.68
C LYS A 41 -8.56 7.10 -0.31
N VAL A 42 -7.92 6.07 0.23
CA VAL A 42 -6.50 6.09 0.62
C VAL A 42 -5.78 4.97 -0.11
N PHE A 43 -4.59 5.25 -0.62
CA PHE A 43 -3.73 4.26 -1.25
C PHE A 43 -2.50 3.99 -0.38
N ILE A 44 -2.19 2.70 -0.25
CA ILE A 44 -0.93 2.24 0.33
C ILE A 44 -0.01 1.88 -0.84
N VAL A 45 1.14 2.56 -0.93
CA VAL A 45 2.07 2.46 -2.07
C VAL A 45 3.41 1.79 -1.69
N GLY A 46 3.43 1.06 -0.57
CA GLY A 46 4.56 0.22 -0.14
C GLY A 46 5.39 0.78 1.02
N GLY A 47 6.54 0.18 1.35
CA GLY A 47 7.10 -1.07 0.79
C GLY A 47 6.54 -2.34 1.44
N ALA A 48 7.22 -3.49 1.27
CA ALA A 48 6.75 -4.81 1.73
C ALA A 48 6.26 -4.84 3.18
N THR A 49 6.97 -4.19 4.11
CA THR A 49 6.56 -4.12 5.52
C THR A 49 5.26 -3.34 5.74
N ILE A 50 5.00 -2.31 4.95
CA ILE A 50 3.75 -1.54 5.01
C ILE A 50 2.63 -2.33 4.32
N TYR A 51 2.90 -2.98 3.18
CA TYR A 51 1.95 -3.87 2.53
C TYR A 51 1.50 -5.00 3.47
N ALA A 52 2.42 -5.66 4.18
CA ALA A 52 2.10 -6.71 5.13
C ALA A 52 1.19 -6.23 6.28
N GLN A 53 1.41 -5.01 6.78
CA GLN A 53 0.56 -4.42 7.82
C GLN A 53 -0.80 -3.97 7.29
N ALA A 54 -0.87 -3.48 6.06
CA ALA A 54 -2.09 -2.92 5.48
C ALA A 54 -2.99 -3.96 4.80
N LEU A 55 -2.43 -5.07 4.32
CA LEU A 55 -3.16 -6.10 3.57
C LEU A 55 -4.40 -6.62 4.31
N PRO A 56 -4.38 -6.90 5.64
CA PRO A 56 -5.58 -7.31 6.37
C PRO A 56 -6.68 -6.23 6.43
N LEU A 57 -6.32 -4.96 6.27
CA LEU A 57 -7.22 -3.82 6.38
C LEU A 57 -7.73 -3.33 5.01
N ALA A 58 -7.09 -3.75 3.91
CA ALA A 58 -7.35 -3.19 2.59
C ALA A 58 -8.71 -3.63 2.03
N ASP A 59 -9.49 -2.68 1.50
CA ASP A 59 -10.76 -2.96 0.80
C ASP A 59 -10.55 -3.41 -0.65
N THR A 60 -9.42 -3.04 -1.24
CA THR A 60 -9.11 -3.27 -2.66
C THR A 60 -7.64 -3.61 -2.82
N LEU A 61 -7.35 -4.58 -3.69
CA LEU A 61 -6.00 -4.84 -4.21
C LEU A 61 -5.97 -4.37 -5.65
N ASP A 62 -5.24 -3.29 -5.91
CA ASP A 62 -5.00 -2.74 -7.25
C ASP A 62 -3.57 -3.13 -7.64
N LEU A 63 -3.44 -4.22 -8.39
CA LEU A 63 -2.16 -4.89 -8.63
C LEU A 63 -1.80 -4.84 -10.11
N THR A 64 -0.51 -4.65 -10.38
CA THR A 64 0.10 -4.94 -11.68
C THR A 64 0.86 -6.25 -11.56
N LEU A 65 0.40 -7.30 -12.23
CA LEU A 65 1.07 -8.60 -12.26
C LEU A 65 1.99 -8.64 -13.48
N VAL A 66 3.29 -8.54 -13.26
CA VAL A 66 4.30 -8.59 -14.33
C VAL A 66 4.76 -10.03 -14.52
N GLU A 67 4.72 -10.52 -15.76
CA GLU A 67 5.17 -11.87 -16.08
C GLU A 67 6.70 -11.96 -16.08
N GLY A 68 7.23 -13.09 -15.61
CA GLY A 68 8.65 -13.41 -15.65
C GLY A 68 9.23 -13.75 -14.29
N ASP A 69 10.47 -14.25 -14.33
CA ASP A 69 11.27 -14.56 -13.15
C ASP A 69 12.31 -13.46 -12.97
N TYR A 70 12.28 -12.80 -11.81
CA TYR A 70 13.15 -11.67 -11.49
C TYR A 70 13.97 -11.99 -10.24
N ASP A 71 15.25 -11.62 -10.25
CA ASP A 71 16.08 -11.64 -9.05
C ASP A 71 15.63 -10.49 -8.14
N ALA A 72 15.06 -10.83 -6.98
CA ALA A 72 14.42 -9.89 -6.07
C ALA A 72 14.78 -10.20 -4.61
N ASP A 73 15.01 -9.14 -3.83
CA ASP A 73 15.30 -9.21 -2.39
C ASP A 73 14.05 -9.00 -1.52
N THR A 74 12.96 -8.53 -2.14
CA THR A 74 11.76 -8.05 -1.48
C THR A 74 10.54 -8.51 -2.26
N PHE A 75 9.56 -9.06 -1.55
CA PHE A 75 8.35 -9.63 -2.14
C PHE A 75 7.10 -8.96 -1.57
N PHE A 76 6.04 -8.91 -2.38
CA PHE A 76 4.71 -8.60 -1.86
C PHE A 76 4.30 -9.69 -0.84
N PRO A 77 3.61 -9.35 0.27
CA PRO A 77 3.15 -10.35 1.23
C PRO A 77 2.28 -11.41 0.54
N ALA A 78 2.42 -12.67 0.97
CA ALA A 78 1.55 -13.75 0.51
C ALA A 78 0.08 -13.35 0.74
N TYR A 79 -0.69 -13.32 -0.34
CA TYR A 79 -2.04 -12.77 -0.34
C TYR A 79 -3.04 -13.73 -1.01
N GLU A 80 -2.57 -14.85 -1.55
CA GLU A 80 -3.37 -15.81 -2.31
C GLU A 80 -4.50 -16.41 -1.47
N ASP A 81 -4.21 -16.91 -0.25
CA ASP A 81 -5.26 -17.46 0.64
C ASP A 81 -6.29 -16.38 1.02
N LEU A 82 -5.81 -15.17 1.34
CA LEU A 82 -6.68 -14.05 1.70
C LEU A 82 -7.54 -13.63 0.51
N ARG A 83 -6.94 -13.50 -0.68
CA ARG A 83 -7.60 -13.16 -1.93
C ARG A 83 -8.70 -14.16 -2.24
N ASP A 84 -8.40 -15.45 -2.19
CA ASP A 84 -9.33 -16.51 -2.58
C ASP A 84 -10.51 -16.63 -1.60
N ARG A 85 -10.31 -16.26 -0.32
CA ARG A 85 -11.34 -16.34 0.71
C ARG A 85 -12.17 -15.07 0.86
N GLU A 86 -11.53 -13.91 0.74
CA GLU A 86 -12.11 -12.63 1.16
C GLU A 86 -12.26 -11.62 0.03
N PHE A 87 -11.77 -11.90 -1.17
CA PHE A 87 -11.88 -11.00 -2.31
C PHE A 87 -12.56 -11.66 -3.50
N HIS A 88 -13.04 -10.85 -4.43
CA HIS A 88 -13.42 -11.27 -5.78
C HIS A 88 -12.71 -10.40 -6.82
N LEU A 89 -12.42 -11.00 -7.99
CA LEU A 89 -11.89 -10.27 -9.13
C LEU A 89 -12.98 -9.33 -9.66
N ALA A 90 -12.70 -8.03 -9.65
CA ALA A 90 -13.62 -7.02 -10.14
C ALA A 90 -13.32 -6.65 -11.60
N THR A 91 -12.04 -6.45 -11.95
CA THR A 91 -11.61 -6.18 -13.32
C THR A 91 -10.25 -6.79 -13.59
N GLU A 92 -10.02 -7.18 -14.84
CA GLU A 92 -8.73 -7.63 -15.35
C GLU A 92 -8.51 -7.03 -16.76
N ASP A 93 -7.37 -6.40 -16.97
CA ASP A 93 -6.89 -5.90 -18.26
C ASP A 93 -5.55 -6.56 -18.57
N VAL A 94 -5.60 -7.58 -19.43
CA VAL A 94 -4.43 -8.37 -19.84
C VAL A 94 -3.68 -7.69 -20.97
N ARG A 95 -2.38 -7.50 -20.79
CA ARG A 95 -1.45 -6.94 -21.77
C ARG A 95 -0.33 -7.93 -22.06
N ASP A 96 0.48 -7.61 -23.07
CA ASP A 96 1.67 -8.39 -23.37
C ASP A 96 2.71 -8.21 -22.24
N GLY A 97 2.98 -9.30 -21.50
CA GLY A 97 3.95 -9.36 -20.41
C GLY A 97 3.48 -8.83 -19.05
N PHE A 98 2.25 -8.35 -18.91
CA PHE A 98 1.67 -7.98 -17.61
C PHE A 98 0.14 -7.85 -17.64
N SER A 99 -0.51 -7.84 -16.48
CA SER A 99 -1.93 -7.51 -16.34
C SER A 99 -2.19 -6.50 -15.23
N PHE A 100 -3.21 -5.66 -15.43
CA PHE A 100 -3.80 -4.87 -14.34
C PHE A 100 -4.98 -5.65 -13.78
N VAL A 101 -4.94 -5.97 -12.49
CA VAL A 101 -6.01 -6.69 -11.79
C VAL A 101 -6.51 -5.88 -10.61
N LEU A 102 -7.83 -5.77 -10.50
CA LEU A 102 -8.49 -5.15 -9.36
C LEU A 102 -9.27 -6.23 -8.61
N TYR A 103 -8.89 -6.52 -7.38
CA TYR A 103 -9.67 -7.33 -6.46
C TYR A 103 -10.42 -6.43 -5.49
N ARG A 104 -11.69 -6.72 -5.23
CA ARG A 104 -12.48 -6.04 -4.18
C ARG A 104 -12.81 -7.00 -3.07
N ARG A 105 -12.68 -6.53 -1.83
CA ARG A 105 -13.06 -7.31 -0.65
C ARG A 105 -14.56 -7.61 -0.72
N ASN A 106 -14.91 -8.85 -0.36
CA ASN A 106 -16.30 -9.27 -0.25
C ASN A 106 -16.97 -8.46 0.85
N PRO A 107 -18.22 -8.01 0.67
CA PRO A 107 -18.97 -7.38 1.74
C PRO A 107 -18.98 -8.32 2.94
N SER A 108 -18.65 -7.79 4.12
CA SER A 108 -18.83 -8.52 5.37
C SER A 108 -20.30 -8.94 5.46
N GLN A 109 -20.57 -10.23 5.58
CA GLN A 109 -21.92 -10.74 5.85
C GLN A 109 -22.42 -10.27 7.21
#